data_AF-A0A4Y2INW5-F1
#
_entry.id   AF-A0A4Y2INW5-F1
#
_cell.length_a   1.000
_cell.length_b   1.000
_cell.length_c   1.000
_cell.angle_alpha   90.00
_cell.angle_beta   90.00
_cell.angle_gamma   90.00
#
_symmetry.space_group_name_H-M   'P 1'
#
loop_
_entity.id
_entity.type
_entity.pdbx_description
1 polymer ?
#
loop_
_entity_poly.entity_id
_entity_poly.type
_entity_poly.pdbx_seq_one_letter_code
_entity_poly.pdbx_strand_id
1 'polypeptide(L)'
;NLEPLNRFNKLPTTKVLLRVCNASHRTIDELIVVWSKAAIPIRLVKHAIDKLEKIHSEWLLLKKNKSRPTEAQREREHKFVRKVHELFDIAHANDMTMIKLEEERKFLIDQHSERNMIMKTLDKKLAGMQERVSERPR
;
A
#
# COMPACT_ATOMS: atom_id res chain seq x y z
N ASN A 1 9.83 -7.99 23.87
CA ASN A 1 11.01 -8.45 23.11
C ASN A 1 11.31 -7.45 21.99
N LEU A 2 12.19 -6.45 22.24
CA LEU A 2 12.50 -5.33 21.33
C LEU A 2 13.83 -5.50 20.56
N GLU A 3 14.45 -6.68 20.69
CA GLU A 3 15.74 -7.05 20.09
C GLU A 3 15.88 -6.70 18.58
N PRO A 4 14.88 -6.98 17.72
CA PRO A 4 14.99 -6.63 16.30
C PRO A 4 15.09 -5.12 16.09
N LEU A 5 14.31 -4.34 16.84
CA LEU A 5 14.25 -2.88 16.74
C LEU A 5 15.57 -2.22 17.18
N ASN A 6 16.22 -2.80 18.19
CA ASN A 6 17.48 -2.30 18.73
C ASN A 6 18.66 -2.55 17.76
N ARG A 7 18.57 -3.60 16.94
CA ARG A 7 19.55 -3.92 15.88
C ARG A 7 19.53 -2.91 14.73
N PHE A 8 18.37 -2.35 14.39
CA PHE A 8 18.24 -1.35 13.32
C PHE A 8 18.90 -0.01 13.67
N ASN A 9 18.89 0.39 14.94
CA ASN A 9 19.48 1.64 15.40
C ASN A 9 21.03 1.63 15.39
N LYS A 10 21.66 0.46 15.22
CA LYS A 10 23.12 0.27 15.20
C LYS A 10 23.70 0.21 13.78
N LEU A 11 22.88 0.30 12.74
CA LEU A 11 23.32 0.18 11.35
C LEU A 11 23.72 1.54 10.77
N PRO A 12 24.75 1.60 9.89
CA PRO A 12 25.06 2.80 9.12
C PRO A 12 23.84 3.25 8.32
N THR A 13 23.57 4.56 8.28
CA THR A 13 22.42 5.18 7.60
C THR A 13 22.23 4.67 6.17
N THR A 14 23.33 4.49 5.43
CA THR A 14 23.33 3.94 4.05
C THR A 14 22.81 2.50 3.97
N LYS A 15 23.12 1.64 4.95
CA LYS A 15 22.63 0.25 4.99
C LYS A 15 21.14 0.18 5.33
N VAL A 16 20.64 1.11 6.14
CA VAL A 16 19.20 1.23 6.45
C VAL A 16 18.43 1.73 5.22
N LEU A 17 18.94 2.74 4.51
CA LEU A 17 18.34 3.27 3.28
C LEU A 17 18.26 2.20 2.18
N LEU A 18 19.34 1.44 1.93
CA LEU A 18 19.35 0.32 0.98
C LEU A 18 18.30 -0.75 1.30
N ARG A 19 18.07 -1.04 2.58
CA ARG A 19 17.06 -2.02 3.00
C ARG A 19 15.64 -1.51 2.81
N VAL A 20 15.39 -0.23 3.11
CA VAL A 20 14.09 0.40 2.84
C VAL A 20 13.82 0.39 1.35
N CYS A 21 14.80 0.77 0.53
CA CYS A 21 14.66 0.76 -0.92
C CYS A 21 14.32 -0.63 -1.46
N ASN A 22 15.08 -1.66 -1.05
CA ASN A 22 14.82 -3.04 -1.47
C ASN A 22 13.45 -3.57 -1.00
N ALA A 23 13.02 -3.20 0.21
CA ALA A 23 11.70 -3.57 0.72
C ALA A 23 10.58 -2.87 -0.06
N SER A 24 10.74 -1.58 -0.35
CA SER A 24 9.79 -0.81 -1.15
C SER A 24 9.58 -1.41 -2.53
N HIS A 25 10.67 -1.78 -3.22
CA HIS A 25 10.57 -2.42 -4.53
C HIS A 25 9.75 -3.71 -4.47
N ARG A 26 10.06 -4.61 -3.53
CA ARG A 26 9.32 -5.87 -3.37
C ARG A 26 7.84 -5.66 -3.07
N THR A 27 7.51 -4.76 -2.14
CA THR A 27 6.12 -4.45 -1.80
C THR A 27 5.36 -3.90 -3.00
N ILE A 28 5.99 -3.02 -3.80
CA ILE A 28 5.36 -2.49 -4.99
C ILE A 28 5.21 -3.55 -6.08
N ASP A 29 6.18 -4.45 -6.27
CA ASP A 29 6.06 -5.57 -7.22
C ASP A 29 4.87 -6.47 -6.88
N GLU A 30 4.69 -6.83 -5.61
CA GLU A 30 3.55 -7.61 -5.13
C GLU A 30 2.23 -6.85 -5.34
N LEU A 31 2.21 -5.55 -5.05
CA LEU A 31 1.04 -4.70 -5.23
C LEU A 31 0.63 -4.61 -6.70
N ILE A 32 1.59 -4.47 -7.63
CA ILE A 32 1.32 -4.42 -9.07
C ILE A 32 0.59 -5.67 -9.55
N VAL A 33 0.94 -6.85 -9.01
CA VAL A 33 0.24 -8.10 -9.36
C VAL A 33 -1.23 -8.03 -8.95
N VAL A 34 -1.55 -7.47 -7.79
CA VAL A 34 -2.94 -7.30 -7.32
C VAL A 34 -3.70 -6.33 -8.24
N TRP A 35 -3.11 -5.18 -8.56
CA TRP A 35 -3.73 -4.16 -9.42
C TRP A 35 -3.92 -4.65 -10.86
N SER A 36 -2.95 -5.41 -11.38
CA SER A 36 -3.01 -6.00 -12.72
C SER A 36 -4.12 -7.05 -12.82
N LYS A 37 -4.34 -7.85 -11.76
CA LYS A 37 -5.47 -8.80 -11.69
C LYS A 37 -6.83 -8.11 -11.68
N ALA A 38 -6.90 -6.89 -11.13
CA ALA A 38 -8.10 -6.06 -11.15
C ALA A 38 -8.25 -5.25 -12.46
N ALA A 39 -7.34 -5.44 -13.43
CA ALA A 39 -7.29 -4.70 -14.69
C ALA A 39 -7.25 -3.16 -14.51
N ILE A 40 -6.78 -2.67 -13.36
CA ILE A 40 -6.68 -1.24 -13.11
C ILE A 40 -5.34 -0.72 -13.66
N PRO A 41 -5.35 0.31 -14.52
CA PRO A 41 -4.14 0.95 -15.00
C PRO A 41 -3.35 1.57 -13.85
N ILE A 42 -2.07 1.24 -13.76
CA ILE A 42 -1.14 1.80 -12.77
C ILE A 42 -0.35 2.96 -13.37
N ARG A 43 0.13 3.88 -12.51
CA ARG A 43 1.19 4.83 -12.89
C ARG A 43 2.52 4.11 -13.08
N LEU A 44 3.57 4.88 -13.39
CA LEU A 44 4.95 4.41 -13.35
C LEU A 44 5.29 3.83 -11.97
N VAL A 45 5.82 2.60 -11.96
CA VAL A 45 6.26 1.86 -10.78
C VAL A 45 7.14 2.70 -9.85
N LYS A 46 8.05 3.49 -10.45
CA LYS A 46 8.93 4.42 -9.73
C LYS A 46 8.15 5.38 -8.83
N HIS A 47 7.03 5.92 -9.29
CA HIS A 47 6.22 6.84 -8.47
C HIS A 47 5.59 6.15 -7.26
N ALA A 48 5.21 4.89 -7.38
CA ALA A 48 4.69 4.11 -6.26
C ALA A 48 5.79 3.83 -5.22
N ILE A 49 7.01 3.52 -5.67
CA ILE A 49 8.18 3.33 -4.80
C ILE A 49 8.53 4.65 -4.08
N ASP A 50 8.64 5.75 -4.82
CA ASP A 50 8.94 7.08 -4.28
C ASP A 50 7.90 7.49 -3.22
N LYS A 51 6.61 7.18 -3.46
CA LYS A 51 5.51 7.44 -2.52
C LYS A 51 5.70 6.66 -1.22
N LEU A 52 6.00 5.37 -1.30
CA LEU A 52 6.22 4.50 -0.14
C LEU A 52 7.43 4.94 0.69
N GLU A 53 8.56 5.24 0.03
CA GLU A 53 9.78 5.73 0.70
C GLU A 53 9.56 7.09 1.37
N LYS A 54 8.78 7.97 0.74
CA LYS A 54 8.41 9.27 1.32
C LYS A 54 7.54 9.11 2.57
N ILE A 55 6.52 8.24 2.53
CA ILE A 55 5.67 7.97 3.70
C ILE A 55 6.50 7.37 4.84
N HIS A 56 7.42 6.45 4.56
CA HIS A 56 8.32 5.91 5.59
C HIS A 56 9.20 7.02 6.21
N SER A 57 9.72 7.94 5.40
CA SER A 57 10.52 9.07 5.88
C SER A 57 9.70 10.03 6.76
N GLU A 58 8.46 10.34 6.36
CA GLU A 58 7.54 11.14 7.18
C GLU A 58 7.21 10.44 8.51
N TRP A 59 7.00 9.12 8.50
CA TRP A 59 6.77 8.34 9.71
C TRP A 59 7.94 8.42 10.70
N LEU A 60 9.18 8.36 10.21
CA LEU A 60 10.37 8.50 11.08
C LEU A 60 10.40 9.88 11.77
N LEU A 61 10.01 10.94 11.06
CA LEU A 61 9.93 12.29 11.63
C LEU A 61 8.82 12.40 12.68
N LEU A 62 7.66 11.80 12.45
CA LEU A 62 6.58 11.75 13.43
C LEU A 62 6.98 10.95 14.67
N LYS A 63 7.57 9.78 14.47
CA LYS A 63 8.08 8.92 15.54
C LYS A 63 9.10 9.65 16.42
N LYS A 64 9.97 10.45 15.82
CA LYS A 64 10.96 11.28 16.55
C LYS A 64 10.30 12.39 17.38
N ASN A 65 9.19 12.96 16.90
CA ASN A 65 8.52 14.10 17.53
C ASN A 65 7.30 13.74 18.38
N LYS A 66 6.96 12.45 18.51
CA LYS A 66 5.77 11.95 19.21
C LYS A 66 5.57 12.46 20.64
N SER A 67 6.64 12.88 21.31
CA SER A 67 6.59 13.38 22.69
C SER A 67 6.27 14.87 22.78
N ARG A 68 6.16 15.59 21.66
CA ARG A 68 5.88 17.03 21.60
C ARG A 68 4.36 17.24 21.46
N PRO A 69 3.64 17.67 22.50
CA PRO A 69 2.19 17.84 22.45
C PRO A 69 1.82 19.20 21.83
N THR A 70 2.31 19.50 20.63
CA THR A 70 2.00 20.75 19.93
C THR A 70 0.86 20.53 18.92
N GLU A 71 0.06 21.57 18.71
CA GLU A 71 -1.04 21.51 17.74
C GLU A 71 -0.54 21.21 16.33
N ALA A 72 0.61 21.79 15.95
CA ALA A 72 1.27 21.49 14.68
C ALA A 72 1.68 20.02 14.54
N GLN A 73 2.05 19.34 15.63
CA GLN A 73 2.38 17.92 15.60
C GLN A 73 1.11 17.07 15.44
N ARG A 74 0.03 17.39 16.15
CA ARG A 74 -1.27 16.73 15.98
C ARG A 74 -1.80 16.85 14.55
N GLU A 75 -1.75 18.04 13.97
CA GLU A 75 -2.18 18.26 12.58
C GLU A 75 -1.36 17.42 11.58
N ARG A 76 -0.05 17.26 11.82
CA ARG A 76 0.81 16.40 11.00
C ARG A 76 0.45 14.93 11.15
N GLU A 77 0.16 14.47 12.36
CA GLU A 77 -0.29 13.09 12.62
C GLU A 77 -1.64 12.82 11.95
N HIS A 78 -2.61 13.74 12.05
CA HIS A 78 -3.89 13.65 11.34
C HIS A 78 -3.72 13.59 9.81
N LYS A 79 -2.87 14.45 9.24
CA LYS A 79 -2.55 14.40 7.79
C LYS A 79 -1.89 13.09 7.40
N PHE A 80 -1.03 12.56 8.26
CA PHE A 80 -0.30 11.33 7.99
C PHE A 80 -1.24 10.11 7.94
N VAL A 81 -2.24 10.04 8.82
CA VAL A 81 -3.26 8.97 8.76
C VAL A 81 -3.94 8.91 7.38
N ARG A 82 -4.32 10.07 6.82
CA ARG A 82 -4.89 10.13 5.46
C ARG A 82 -3.92 9.64 4.39
N LYS A 83 -2.66 10.06 4.46
CA LYS A 83 -1.62 9.59 3.53
C LYS A 83 -1.40 8.08 3.60
N VAL A 84 -1.45 7.48 4.79
CA VAL A 84 -1.34 6.03 4.97
C VAL A 84 -2.54 5.32 4.37
N HIS A 85 -3.75 5.87 4.53
CA HIS A 85 -4.94 5.31 3.89
C HIS A 85 -4.79 5.24 2.36
N GLU A 86 -4.26 6.32 1.77
CA GLU A 86 -4.01 6.44 0.34
C GLU A 86 -2.73 5.74 -0.13
N LEU A 87 -1.90 5.17 0.75
CA LEU A 87 -0.53 4.72 0.42
C LEU A 87 -0.50 3.77 -0.79
N PHE A 88 -1.37 2.76 -0.78
CA PHE A 88 -1.43 1.72 -1.81
C PHE A 88 -2.33 2.06 -3.01
N ASP A 89 -2.89 3.28 -3.05
CA ASP A 89 -3.51 3.79 -4.26
C ASP A 89 -2.42 4.21 -5.25
N ILE A 90 -2.21 3.37 -6.26
CA ILE A 90 -1.19 3.54 -7.31
C ILE A 90 -1.84 3.68 -8.70
N ALA A 91 -3.14 3.94 -8.73
CA ALA A 91 -3.92 4.08 -9.95
C ALA A 91 -3.40 5.21 -10.84
N HIS A 92 -3.49 5.01 -12.15
CA HIS A 92 -3.22 6.05 -13.13
C HIS A 92 -4.14 7.26 -12.90
N ALA A 93 -3.68 8.49 -13.11
CA ALA A 93 -4.52 9.69 -12.91
C ALA A 93 -5.79 9.72 -13.79
N ASN A 94 -5.73 9.00 -14.92
CA ASN A 94 -6.83 8.83 -15.87
C ASN A 94 -7.37 7.39 -15.85
N ASP A 95 -7.23 6.68 -14.72
CA ASP A 95 -7.74 5.32 -14.53
C ASP A 95 -9.19 5.14 -14.98
N MET A 96 -10.10 6.02 -14.57
CA MET A 96 -11.53 5.95 -14.88
C MET A 96 -11.84 6.06 -16.37
N THR A 97 -11.03 6.80 -17.14
CA THR A 97 -11.23 6.92 -18.59
C THR A 97 -10.57 5.76 -19.35
N MET A 98 -9.51 5.16 -18.80
CA MET A 98 -8.81 4.03 -19.38
C MET A 98 -9.53 2.69 -19.14
N ILE A 99 -10.16 2.53 -17.99
CA ILE A 99 -10.98 1.36 -17.66
C ILE A 99 -12.23 1.38 -18.53
N LYS A 100 -12.44 0.31 -19.31
CA LYS A 100 -13.57 0.19 -20.25
C LYS A 100 -14.79 -0.46 -19.62
N LEU A 101 -14.60 -1.40 -18.69
CA LEU A 101 -15.70 -2.14 -18.07
C LEU A 101 -16.24 -1.39 -16.85
N GLU A 102 -17.56 -1.34 -16.73
CA GLU A 102 -18.22 -0.65 -15.63
C GLU A 102 -17.96 -1.33 -14.27
N GLU A 103 -17.79 -2.65 -14.27
CA GLU A 103 -17.49 -3.46 -13.09
C GLU A 103 -16.12 -3.12 -12.49
N GLU A 104 -15.10 -2.96 -13.34
CA GLU A 104 -13.76 -2.54 -12.95
C GLU A 104 -13.76 -1.11 -12.38
N ARG A 105 -14.55 -0.20 -12.96
CA ARG A 105 -14.75 1.16 -12.43
C ARG A 105 -15.40 1.14 -11.05
N LYS A 106 -16.41 0.29 -10.84
CA LYS A 106 -17.08 0.13 -9.53
C LYS A 106 -16.11 -0.42 -8.50
N PHE A 107 -15.27 -1.38 -8.87
CA PHE A 107 -14.22 -1.90 -7.99
C PHE A 107 -13.22 -0.81 -7.59
N LEU A 108 -12.77 0.02 -8.54
CA LEU A 108 -11.87 1.13 -8.25
C LEU A 108 -12.51 2.18 -7.32
N ILE A 109 -13.77 2.55 -7.55
CA ILE A 109 -14.51 3.46 -6.67
C ILE A 109 -14.63 2.90 -5.25
N ASP A 110 -14.89 1.60 -5.11
CA ASP A 110 -14.95 0.91 -3.81
C ASP A 110 -13.59 1.00 -3.08
N GLN A 111 -12.47 0.84 -3.80
CA GLN A 111 -11.12 1.01 -3.25
C GLN A 111 -10.79 2.45 -2.83
N HIS A 112 -11.34 3.45 -3.52
CA HIS A 112 -11.19 4.88 -3.21
C HIS A 112 -12.14 5.37 -2.11
N SER A 113 -13.24 4.68 -1.88
CA SER A 113 -14.19 4.98 -0.80
C SER A 113 -13.64 4.61 0.58
N GLU A 114 -14.35 4.95 1.66
CA GLU A 114 -14.02 4.40 2.99
C GLU A 114 -13.99 2.87 2.87
N ARG A 115 -12.81 2.28 3.08
CA ARG A 115 -12.53 0.85 2.90
C ARG A 115 -13.43 -0.01 3.80
N ASN A 116 -14.67 -0.23 3.38
CA ASN A 116 -15.54 -1.24 3.91
C ASN A 116 -15.07 -2.57 3.29
N MET A 117 -13.95 -3.11 3.80
CA MET A 117 -13.49 -4.47 3.47
C MET A 117 -14.54 -5.50 3.91
N ILE A 118 -15.64 -5.61 3.17
CA ILE A 118 -16.64 -6.65 3.32
C ILE A 118 -16.48 -7.52 2.08
N MET A 119 -15.78 -8.64 2.25
CA MET A 119 -15.67 -9.67 1.22
C MET A 119 -17.08 -10.18 0.89
N LYS A 120 -17.60 -9.81 -0.29
CA LYS A 120 -18.97 -10.14 -0.69
C LYS A 120 -19.06 -11.63 -1.04
N THR A 121 -20.27 -12.16 -0.98
CA THR A 121 -20.54 -13.60 -1.12
C THR A 121 -20.06 -14.19 -2.46
N LEU A 122 -20.00 -13.35 -3.51
CA LEU A 122 -19.48 -13.75 -4.82
C LEU A 122 -17.96 -13.99 -4.80
N ASP A 123 -17.20 -13.13 -4.13
CA ASP A 123 -15.74 -13.27 -3.98
C ASP A 123 -15.39 -14.54 -3.21
N LYS A 124 -16.17 -14.85 -2.16
CA LYS A 124 -16.03 -16.11 -1.40
C LYS A 124 -16.27 -17.35 -2.28
N LYS A 125 -17.27 -17.29 -3.16
CA LYS A 125 -17.57 -18.38 -4.10
C LYS A 125 -16.46 -18.56 -5.12
N LEU A 126 -15.93 -17.45 -5.67
CA LEU A 126 -14.85 -17.48 -6.66
C LEU A 126 -13.54 -18.00 -6.05
N ALA A 127 -13.18 -17.52 -4.84
CA ALA A 127 -12.01 -17.99 -4.10
C ALA A 127 -12.09 -19.51 -3.84
N GLY A 128 -13.23 -19.99 -3.34
CA GLY A 128 -13.43 -21.43 -3.13
C GLY A 128 -13.48 -22.24 -4.43
N MET A 129 -13.72 -21.63 -5.59
CA MET A 129 -13.64 -22.30 -6.88
C MET A 129 -12.20 -22.41 -7.37
N GLN A 130 -11.40 -21.35 -7.19
CA GLN A 130 -9.97 -21.32 -7.51
C GLN A 130 -9.15 -22.27 -6.64
N GLU A 131 -9.46 -22.34 -5.35
CA GLU A 131 -8.84 -23.28 -4.39
C GLU A 131 -9.05 -24.73 -4.84
N ARG A 132 -10.30 -25.09 -5.17
CA ARG A 132 -10.66 -26.40 -5.72
C ARG A 132 -10.03 -26.72 -7.08
N VAL A 133 -9.64 -25.72 -7.86
CA VAL A 133 -8.90 -25.93 -9.12
C VAL A 133 -7.42 -26.16 -8.85
N SER A 134 -6.85 -25.48 -7.84
CA SER A 134 -5.45 -25.68 -7.44
C SER A 134 -5.18 -27.02 -6.75
N GLU A 135 -6.18 -27.61 -6.11
CA GLU A 135 -6.09 -28.91 -5.41
C GLU A 135 -6.25 -30.13 -6.33
N ARG A 136 -6.64 -29.95 -7.61
CA ARG A 136 -6.75 -31.08 -8.54
C ARG A 136 -5.34 -31.55 -8.93
N PRO A 137 -5.02 -32.85 -8.77
CA PRO A 137 -3.77 -33.39 -9.29
C PRO A 137 -3.77 -33.29 -10.82
N ARG A 138 -2.59 -33.02 -11.40
CA ARG A 138 -2.38 -33.00 -12.85
C ARG A 138 -2.52 -34.38 -13.46
#